data_AF-A0A934DZ30-F1
#
_entry.id   AF-A0A934DZ30-F1
#
_cell.length_a   1.000
_cell.length_b   1.000
_cell.length_c   1.000
_cell.angle_alpha   90.00
_cell.angle_beta   90.00
_cell.angle_gamma   90.00
#
_symmetry.space_group_name_H-M   'P 1'
#
loop_
_entity.id
_entity.type
_entity.pdbx_description
1 polymer ?
#
loop_
_entity_poly.entity_id
_entity_poly.type
_entity_poly.pdbx_seq_one_letter_code
_entity_poly.pdbx_strand_id
1 'polypeptide(L)'
;MTMALKTFRPNPRLRRWLRSGTEEASAPGLEPDWDGWLLRRMSQGRITTIGGVLVDRELLSQRFACVSDRCAPRAGRGAWRSCCADLEVGVDGGEQRRLARAAKQLPEGYCEHGHLTRPDGRCAFAQLDLEGRIRCRLHGLARRRGIERSELQPLSCRLFPLIVLDFGPGRVVLTLVSKSTWRLMGGYPPGRYPCLTEPSLPPLVESMKGDLDWAFGKGFARALAKS
;
A
#
# COMPACT_ATOMS: atom_id res chain seq x y z
N MET A 1 -0.20 38.98 -5.44
CA MET A 1 -0.69 37.96 -6.39
C MET A 1 -0.93 36.67 -5.61
N THR A 2 -2.19 36.30 -5.38
CA THR A 2 -2.55 35.05 -4.68
C THR A 2 -2.43 33.91 -5.68
N MET A 3 -1.42 33.04 -5.57
CA MET A 3 -1.35 31.85 -6.42
C MET A 3 -2.53 30.94 -6.07
N ALA A 4 -3.40 30.67 -7.05
CA ALA A 4 -4.49 29.71 -6.88
C ALA A 4 -3.90 28.38 -6.39
N LEU A 5 -4.29 27.95 -5.20
CA LEU A 5 -3.83 26.69 -4.63
C LEU A 5 -4.32 25.56 -5.51
N LYS A 6 -3.38 24.83 -6.12
CA LYS A 6 -3.69 23.66 -6.94
C LYS A 6 -4.40 22.61 -6.08
N THR A 7 -5.64 22.27 -6.44
CA THR A 7 -6.38 21.18 -5.81
C THR A 7 -5.99 19.84 -6.43
N PHE A 8 -5.79 18.83 -5.59
CA PHE A 8 -5.55 17.45 -5.98
C PHE A 8 -6.80 16.62 -5.68
N ARG A 9 -7.17 15.73 -6.60
CA ARG A 9 -8.34 14.88 -6.46
C ARG A 9 -7.91 13.42 -6.56
N PRO A 10 -8.34 12.56 -5.62
CA PRO A 10 -8.01 11.15 -5.70
C PRO A 10 -8.51 10.54 -7.01
N ASN A 11 -7.71 9.66 -7.60
CA ASN A 11 -8.01 8.91 -8.80
C ASN A 11 -9.37 8.22 -8.68
N PRO A 12 -10.24 8.24 -9.70
CA PRO A 12 -11.55 7.57 -9.63
C PRO A 12 -11.47 6.09 -9.26
N ARG A 13 -10.40 5.39 -9.66
CA ARG A 13 -10.17 3.98 -9.28
C ARG A 13 -9.84 3.85 -7.80
N LEU A 14 -8.95 4.71 -7.28
CA LEU A 14 -8.65 4.75 -5.85
C LEU A 14 -9.90 5.04 -5.02
N ARG A 15 -10.72 6.02 -5.43
CA ARG A 15 -11.98 6.33 -4.75
C ARG A 15 -12.96 5.16 -4.75
N ARG A 16 -13.03 4.40 -5.84
CA ARG A 16 -13.90 3.22 -5.93
C ARG A 16 -13.42 2.14 -4.97
N TRP A 17 -12.11 1.87 -4.96
CA TRP A 17 -11.47 0.91 -4.07
C TRP A 17 -11.68 1.26 -2.59
N LEU A 18 -11.53 2.55 -2.22
CA LEU A 18 -11.80 3.02 -0.85
C LEU A 18 -13.25 2.75 -0.41
N ARG A 19 -14.22 2.89 -1.32
CA ARG A 19 -15.64 2.61 -1.01
C ARG A 19 -15.97 1.12 -0.93
N SER A 20 -15.27 0.26 -1.65
CA SER A 20 -15.50 -1.19 -1.55
C SER A 20 -14.93 -1.78 -0.25
N GLY A 21 -13.86 -1.18 0.30
CA GLY A 21 -13.23 -1.69 1.52
C GLY A 21 -14.03 -1.41 2.80
N THR A 22 -14.95 -0.44 2.79
CA THR A 22 -15.75 -0.06 3.96
C THR A 22 -16.90 -1.01 4.28
N GLU A 23 -17.26 -1.93 3.37
CA GLU A 23 -18.47 -2.75 3.52
C GLU A 23 -18.21 -4.16 4.08
N GLU A 24 -16.99 -4.68 4.04
CA GLU A 24 -16.73 -6.13 4.27
C GLU A 24 -15.83 -6.48 5.48
N ALA A 25 -15.19 -5.53 6.16
CA ALA A 25 -13.96 -5.84 6.93
C ALA A 25 -14.01 -5.70 8.47
N SER A 26 -15.16 -5.44 9.11
CA SER A 26 -15.19 -5.31 10.58
C SER A 26 -15.87 -6.50 11.24
N ALA A 27 -15.05 -7.46 11.70
CA ALA A 27 -15.50 -8.38 12.74
C ALA A 27 -15.95 -7.54 13.96
N PRO A 28 -17.13 -7.81 14.54
CA PRO A 28 -17.66 -6.99 15.62
C PRO A 28 -16.69 -6.95 16.81
N GLY A 29 -16.15 -5.76 17.12
CA GLY A 29 -15.51 -5.48 18.41
C GLY A 29 -14.19 -4.71 18.43
N LEU A 30 -13.48 -4.51 17.31
CA LEU A 30 -12.16 -3.85 17.31
C LEU A 30 -11.90 -3.03 16.03
N GLU A 31 -12.78 -2.09 15.71
CA GLU A 31 -12.45 -1.12 14.65
C GLU A 31 -11.26 -0.24 15.08
N PRO A 32 -10.24 -0.06 14.24
CA PRO A 32 -9.14 0.83 14.57
C PRO A 32 -9.62 2.27 14.76
N ASP A 33 -9.21 2.92 15.86
CA ASP A 33 -9.49 4.33 16.17
C ASP A 33 -8.69 5.29 15.25
N TRP A 34 -9.08 5.35 13.98
CA TRP A 34 -8.46 6.23 12.98
C TRP A 34 -8.78 7.70 13.24
N ASP A 35 -9.97 8.02 13.74
CA ASP A 35 -10.37 9.39 14.10
C ASP A 35 -9.50 9.93 15.24
N GLY A 36 -9.38 9.19 16.35
CA GLY A 36 -8.54 9.57 17.47
C GLY A 36 -7.06 9.59 17.09
N TRP A 37 -6.60 8.68 16.22
CA TRP A 37 -5.25 8.77 15.65
C TRP A 37 -5.06 10.08 14.87
N LEU A 38 -5.97 10.42 13.97
CA LEU A 38 -5.87 11.61 13.13
C LEU A 38 -5.87 12.89 13.98
N LEU A 39 -6.80 13.00 14.93
CA LEU A 39 -6.89 14.15 15.85
C LEU A 39 -5.60 14.34 16.65
N ARG A 40 -5.01 13.25 17.18
CA ARG A 40 -3.72 13.30 17.88
C ARG A 40 -2.58 13.75 16.95
N ARG A 41 -2.53 13.28 15.70
CA ARG A 41 -1.50 13.72 14.74
C ARG A 41 -1.68 15.19 14.36
N MET A 42 -2.92 15.65 14.20
CA MET A 42 -3.22 17.06 13.92
C MET A 42 -2.80 17.97 15.06
N SER A 43 -3.14 17.62 16.32
CA SER A 43 -2.76 18.43 17.49
C SER A 43 -1.24 18.51 17.70
N GLN A 44 -0.49 17.50 17.24
CA GLN A 44 0.97 17.47 17.25
C GLN A 44 1.61 18.21 16.05
N GLY A 45 0.83 18.83 15.16
CA GLY A 45 1.35 19.45 13.94
C GLY A 45 1.98 18.45 12.96
N ARG A 46 1.62 17.17 13.06
CA ARG A 46 2.16 16.09 12.21
C ARG A 46 1.37 15.87 10.94
N ILE A 47 0.22 16.50 10.79
CA ILE A 47 -0.56 16.52 9.54
C ILE A 47 -0.33 17.84 8.82
N THR A 48 -0.14 17.80 7.51
CA THR A 48 -0.14 18.97 6.61
C THR A 48 -1.20 18.80 5.53
N THR A 49 -1.62 19.89 4.89
CA THR A 49 -2.62 19.85 3.81
C THR A 49 -1.98 20.15 2.48
N ILE A 50 -2.14 19.26 1.49
CA ILE A 50 -1.58 19.41 0.15
C ILE A 50 -2.70 19.32 -0.87
N GLY A 51 -3.13 20.49 -1.38
CA GLY A 51 -4.21 20.61 -2.36
C GLY A 51 -5.49 19.89 -1.95
N GLY A 52 -5.84 19.91 -0.66
CA GLY A 52 -7.05 19.28 -0.11
C GLY A 52 -6.85 17.87 0.45
N VAL A 53 -5.67 17.26 0.29
CA VAL A 53 -5.33 15.96 0.91
C VAL A 53 -4.62 16.21 2.24
N LEU A 54 -5.08 15.57 3.32
CA LEU A 54 -4.38 15.56 4.60
C LEU A 54 -3.23 14.56 4.53
N VAL A 55 -2.00 14.99 4.79
CA VAL A 55 -0.80 14.15 4.65
C VAL A 55 -0.06 14.08 5.97
N ASP A 56 0.25 12.87 6.42
CA ASP A 56 1.15 12.65 7.55
C ASP A 56 2.59 13.04 7.17
N ARG A 57 3.20 13.96 7.91
CA ARG A 57 4.59 14.42 7.71
C ARG A 57 5.61 13.30 7.83
N GLU A 58 5.29 12.17 8.46
CA GLU A 58 6.17 11.00 8.52
C GLU A 58 6.50 10.46 7.10
N LEU A 59 5.64 10.70 6.10
CA LEU A 59 5.92 10.38 4.69
C LEU A 59 7.19 11.05 4.16
N LEU A 60 7.47 12.28 4.62
CA LEU A 60 8.59 13.09 4.13
C LEU A 60 9.93 12.55 4.62
N SER A 61 9.94 11.93 5.79
CA SER A 61 11.14 11.33 6.39
C SER A 61 11.33 9.85 6.02
N GLN A 62 10.27 9.18 5.55
CA GLN A 62 10.36 7.75 5.26
C GLN A 62 11.21 7.48 4.02
N ARG A 63 12.04 6.44 4.08
CA ARG A 63 12.73 5.86 2.94
C ARG A 63 12.03 4.57 2.51
N PHE A 64 11.93 4.33 1.21
CA PHE A 64 11.27 3.13 0.71
C PHE A 64 11.79 2.73 -0.67
N ALA A 65 11.99 1.44 -0.89
CA ALA A 65 11.96 0.84 -2.21
C ALA A 65 11.46 -0.61 -2.07
N CYS A 66 10.73 -1.09 -3.05
CA CYS A 66 10.38 -2.50 -3.09
C CYS A 66 11.64 -3.34 -3.40
N VAL A 67 12.19 -4.00 -2.38
CA VAL A 67 13.35 -4.89 -2.51
C VAL A 67 12.89 -6.35 -2.47
N SER A 68 12.26 -6.79 -3.57
CA SER A 68 11.67 -8.14 -3.67
C SER A 68 12.67 -9.27 -3.39
N ASP A 69 13.96 -9.01 -3.58
CA ASP A 69 15.00 -10.01 -3.32
C ASP A 69 15.21 -10.27 -1.83
N ARG A 70 14.89 -9.28 -0.97
CA ARG A 70 15.08 -9.31 0.49
C ARG A 70 13.80 -9.49 1.28
N CYS A 71 12.64 -9.19 0.71
CA CYS A 71 11.32 -9.37 1.34
C CYS A 71 10.90 -10.85 1.48
N ALA A 72 11.84 -11.75 1.74
CA ALA A 72 11.69 -13.18 1.52
C ALA A 72 12.52 -13.97 2.53
N PRO A 73 12.05 -14.14 3.78
CA PRO A 73 12.73 -15.06 4.67
C PRO A 73 12.77 -16.45 3.99
N ARG A 74 13.89 -17.18 4.16
CA ARG A 74 13.96 -18.63 3.87
C ARG A 74 12.81 -19.36 4.58
N ALA A 75 12.57 -20.63 4.28
CA ALA A 75 11.46 -21.43 4.83
C ALA A 75 11.31 -21.47 6.38
N GLY A 76 12.22 -20.88 7.18
CA GLY A 76 12.03 -20.61 8.60
C GLY A 76 11.46 -19.20 8.88
N ARG A 77 10.63 -19.04 9.91
CA ARG A 77 10.12 -17.73 10.36
C ARG A 77 11.25 -16.83 10.88
N GLY A 78 12.09 -16.30 10.00
CA GLY A 78 13.07 -15.27 10.34
C GLY A 78 12.39 -14.00 10.83
N ALA A 79 13.16 -13.11 11.47
CA ALA A 79 12.65 -11.83 11.97
C ALA A 79 12.06 -10.92 10.88
N TRP A 80 12.52 -11.12 9.64
CA TRP A 80 12.10 -10.36 8.47
C TRP A 80 10.76 -10.82 7.92
N ARG A 81 9.94 -9.84 7.56
CA ARG A 81 8.57 -9.97 7.10
C ARG A 81 8.44 -9.44 5.67
N SER A 82 7.34 -9.79 5.02
CA SER A 82 7.06 -9.35 3.66
C SER A 82 5.63 -8.86 3.58
N CYS A 83 5.37 -7.80 2.81
CA CYS A 83 3.99 -7.37 2.58
C CYS A 83 3.12 -8.53 2.02
N CYS A 84 3.74 -9.42 1.22
CA CYS A 84 3.13 -10.64 0.70
C CYS A 84 2.90 -11.75 1.74
N ALA A 85 3.37 -11.64 2.98
CA ALA A 85 3.17 -12.66 4.01
C ALA A 85 2.28 -12.17 5.14
N ASP A 86 2.08 -10.85 5.27
CA ASP A 86 1.53 -10.27 6.48
C ASP A 86 0.27 -9.44 6.21
N LEU A 87 0.19 -8.74 5.08
CA LEU A 87 -0.94 -7.85 4.81
C LEU A 87 -2.09 -8.58 4.16
N GLU A 88 -3.30 -8.25 4.62
CA GLU A 88 -4.51 -8.59 3.89
C GLU A 88 -4.60 -7.73 2.63
N VAL A 89 -5.02 -8.37 1.54
CA VAL A 89 -5.13 -7.75 0.23
C VAL A 89 -6.56 -7.97 -0.25
N GLY A 90 -7.38 -6.94 -0.06
CA GLY A 90 -8.67 -6.85 -0.74
C GLY A 90 -8.45 -6.57 -2.23
N VAL A 91 -9.27 -7.19 -3.07
CA VAL A 91 -9.28 -6.97 -4.52
C VAL A 91 -10.69 -6.61 -4.97
N ASP A 92 -10.87 -5.40 -5.51
CA ASP A 92 -12.17 -5.01 -6.05
C ASP A 92 -12.52 -5.82 -7.32
N GLY A 93 -13.79 -5.84 -7.73
CA GLY A 93 -14.21 -6.62 -8.90
C GLY A 93 -13.51 -6.22 -10.21
N GLY A 94 -13.06 -4.97 -10.34
CA GLY A 94 -12.23 -4.52 -11.47
C GLY A 94 -10.82 -5.10 -11.42
N GLU A 95 -10.23 -5.18 -10.24
CA GLU A 95 -8.93 -5.82 -10.00
C GLU A 95 -9.00 -7.32 -10.24
N GLN A 96 -10.05 -7.98 -9.76
CA GLN A 96 -10.31 -9.39 -10.02
C GLN A 96 -10.39 -9.68 -11.52
N ARG A 97 -11.15 -8.89 -12.29
CA ARG A 97 -11.22 -9.05 -13.76
C ARG A 97 -9.86 -8.84 -14.44
N ARG A 98 -9.02 -7.96 -13.93
CA ARG A 98 -7.66 -7.71 -14.45
C ARG A 98 -6.74 -8.89 -14.13
N LEU A 99 -6.78 -9.40 -12.90
CA LEU A 99 -6.03 -10.58 -12.48
C LEU A 99 -6.52 -11.84 -13.20
N ALA A 100 -7.82 -11.99 -13.43
CA ALA A 100 -8.43 -13.08 -14.19
C ALA A 100 -7.90 -13.14 -15.64
N ARG A 101 -7.71 -11.99 -16.29
CA ARG A 101 -7.07 -11.94 -17.62
C ARG A 101 -5.60 -12.36 -17.60
N ALA A 102 -4.94 -12.25 -16.45
CA ALA A 102 -3.60 -12.80 -16.21
C ALA A 102 -3.62 -14.24 -15.64
N ALA A 103 -4.79 -14.81 -15.34
CA ALA A 103 -4.92 -15.99 -14.48
C ALA A 103 -4.35 -17.28 -15.06
N LYS A 104 -4.17 -17.38 -16.38
CA LYS A 104 -3.44 -18.50 -17.01
C LYS A 104 -2.01 -18.69 -16.44
N GLN A 105 -1.50 -17.70 -15.70
CA GLN A 105 -0.16 -17.72 -15.09
C GLN A 105 -0.21 -17.43 -13.58
N LEU A 106 -1.40 -17.35 -12.99
CA LEU A 106 -1.63 -17.21 -11.55
C LEU A 106 -1.99 -18.59 -10.97
N PRO A 107 -1.80 -18.82 -9.65
CA PRO A 107 -2.23 -20.08 -9.05
C PRO A 107 -3.74 -20.21 -9.14
N GLU A 108 -4.24 -21.43 -9.24
CA GLU A 108 -5.67 -21.70 -9.08
C GLU A 108 -6.13 -21.28 -7.67
N GLY A 109 -7.40 -20.88 -7.53
CA GLY A 109 -7.97 -20.50 -6.24
C GLY A 109 -7.29 -19.29 -5.56
N TYR A 110 -6.62 -18.41 -6.31
CA TYR A 110 -5.92 -17.26 -5.71
C TYR A 110 -6.86 -16.23 -5.07
N CYS A 111 -8.15 -16.27 -5.38
CA CYS A 111 -9.15 -15.36 -4.88
C CYS A 111 -10.46 -16.10 -4.60
N GLU A 112 -11.01 -15.90 -3.41
CA GLU A 112 -12.30 -16.41 -2.96
C GLU A 112 -13.10 -15.24 -2.37
N HIS A 113 -14.35 -15.07 -2.80
CA HIS A 113 -15.24 -13.99 -2.32
C HIS A 113 -14.63 -12.57 -2.35
N GLY A 114 -13.74 -12.29 -3.31
CA GLY A 114 -13.07 -10.99 -3.42
C GLY A 114 -11.91 -10.72 -2.47
N HIS A 115 -11.52 -11.73 -1.70
CA HIS A 115 -10.29 -11.73 -0.92
C HIS A 115 -9.26 -12.63 -1.57
N LEU A 116 -7.98 -12.26 -1.47
CA LEU A 116 -6.92 -13.19 -1.82
C LEU A 116 -6.85 -14.29 -0.77
N THR A 117 -6.82 -15.55 -1.22
CA THR A 117 -6.62 -16.68 -0.31
C THR A 117 -5.26 -16.57 0.37
N ARG A 118 -5.15 -17.14 1.58
CA ARG A 118 -3.91 -17.16 2.34
C ARG A 118 -3.43 -18.58 2.68
N PRO A 119 -3.08 -19.40 1.68
CA PRO A 119 -2.57 -20.74 1.94
C PRO A 119 -1.35 -20.66 2.86
N ASP A 120 -1.38 -21.44 3.95
CA ASP A 120 -0.36 -21.45 5.00
C ASP A 120 -0.06 -20.06 5.61
N GLY A 121 -1.03 -19.16 5.60
CA GLY A 121 -0.92 -17.80 6.12
C GLY A 121 -0.19 -16.81 5.21
N ARG A 122 0.13 -17.18 3.96
CA ARG A 122 0.88 -16.36 2.99
C ARG A 122 -0.05 -15.80 1.91
N CYS A 123 0.26 -14.66 1.29
CA CYS A 123 -0.50 -14.17 0.13
C CYS A 123 -0.57 -15.23 -0.98
N ALA A 124 -1.73 -15.36 -1.63
CA ALA A 124 -1.94 -16.22 -2.80
C ALA A 124 -0.90 -16.03 -3.93
N PHE A 125 -0.22 -14.88 -3.99
CA PHE A 125 0.82 -14.62 -4.98
C PHE A 125 2.24 -14.94 -4.50
N ALA A 126 2.41 -15.48 -3.30
CA ALA A 126 3.70 -15.97 -2.83
C ALA A 126 4.09 -17.26 -3.58
N GLN A 127 5.34 -17.36 -4.00
CA GLN A 127 5.91 -18.54 -4.64
C GLN A 127 7.31 -18.78 -4.09
N LEU A 128 7.69 -20.03 -3.82
CA LEU A 128 9.09 -20.36 -3.48
C LEU A 128 9.92 -20.45 -4.76
N ASP A 129 11.12 -19.86 -4.74
CA ASP A 129 12.15 -20.12 -5.75
C ASP A 129 12.93 -21.41 -5.44
N LEU A 130 13.88 -21.77 -6.31
CA LEU A 130 14.67 -23.00 -6.20
C LEU A 130 15.51 -23.06 -4.91
N GLU A 131 15.83 -21.90 -4.33
CA GLU A 131 16.55 -21.77 -3.07
C GLU A 131 15.62 -21.69 -1.84
N GLY A 132 14.32 -21.93 -2.03
CA GLY A 132 13.32 -21.90 -0.97
C GLY A 132 13.01 -20.50 -0.43
N ARG A 133 13.29 -19.44 -1.20
CA ARG A 133 12.97 -18.04 -0.85
C ARG A 133 11.60 -17.66 -1.42
N ILE A 134 10.86 -16.86 -0.67
CA ILE A 134 9.54 -16.39 -1.09
C ILE A 134 9.65 -15.26 -2.12
N ARG A 135 9.00 -15.40 -3.26
CA ARG A 135 8.93 -14.41 -4.34
C ARG A 135 7.49 -14.03 -4.60
N CYS A 136 7.28 -12.76 -4.94
CA CYS A 136 5.98 -12.30 -5.41
C CYS A 136 5.82 -12.69 -6.88
N ARG A 137 4.86 -13.59 -7.16
CA ARG A 137 4.55 -14.07 -8.51
C ARG A 137 4.11 -12.93 -9.43
N LEU A 138 3.38 -11.94 -8.91
CA LEU A 138 3.00 -10.76 -9.71
C LEU A 138 4.21 -9.93 -10.13
N HIS A 139 5.18 -9.71 -9.23
CA HIS A 139 6.42 -9.03 -9.61
C HIS A 139 7.20 -9.79 -10.66
N GLY A 140 7.38 -11.11 -10.46
CA GLY A 140 8.07 -11.96 -11.43
C GLY A 140 7.36 -11.95 -12.79
N LEU A 141 6.04 -11.98 -12.80
CA LEU A 141 5.22 -11.93 -14.01
C LEU A 141 5.34 -10.58 -14.74
N ALA A 142 5.22 -9.47 -14.01
CA ALA A 142 5.36 -8.13 -14.58
C ALA A 142 6.74 -7.96 -15.25
N ARG A 143 7.81 -8.36 -14.54
CA ARG A 143 9.18 -8.33 -15.06
C ARG A 143 9.37 -9.17 -16.32
N ARG A 144 8.88 -10.42 -16.32
CA ARG A 144 9.00 -11.32 -17.48
C ARG A 144 8.27 -10.81 -18.72
N ARG A 145 7.16 -10.09 -18.54
CA ARG A 145 6.35 -9.55 -19.65
C ARG A 145 6.75 -8.13 -20.05
N GLY A 146 7.67 -7.49 -19.34
CA GLY A 146 8.01 -6.08 -19.55
C GLY A 146 6.81 -5.15 -19.36
N ILE A 147 5.84 -5.51 -18.53
CA ILE A 147 4.68 -4.67 -18.24
C ILE A 147 4.88 -3.92 -16.93
N GLU A 148 4.24 -2.76 -16.84
CA GLU A 148 4.25 -1.97 -15.63
C GLU A 148 3.59 -2.72 -14.48
N ARG A 149 4.22 -2.68 -13.30
CA ARG A 149 3.70 -3.38 -12.11
C ARG A 149 2.29 -2.92 -11.76
N SER A 150 2.01 -1.64 -11.98
CA SER A 150 0.71 -1.01 -11.76
C SER A 150 -0.43 -1.58 -12.61
N GLU A 151 -0.11 -2.28 -13.71
CA GLU A 151 -1.08 -2.95 -14.57
C GLU A 151 -1.49 -4.32 -14.02
N LEU A 152 -0.67 -4.92 -13.15
CA LEU A 152 -0.91 -6.26 -12.64
C LEU A 152 -1.22 -6.28 -11.14
N GLN A 153 -0.57 -5.43 -10.35
CA GLN A 153 -0.67 -5.45 -8.90
C GLN A 153 -2.03 -4.93 -8.40
N PRO A 154 -2.62 -5.60 -7.39
CA PRO A 154 -3.69 -5.02 -6.59
C PRO A 154 -3.31 -3.64 -6.05
N LEU A 155 -4.29 -2.77 -5.83
CA LEU A 155 -4.06 -1.43 -5.34
C LEU A 155 -3.39 -1.42 -3.96
N SER A 156 -3.78 -2.33 -3.08
CA SER A 156 -3.11 -2.51 -1.78
C SER A 156 -1.62 -2.88 -1.92
N CYS A 157 -1.27 -3.77 -2.86
CA CYS A 157 0.11 -4.12 -3.15
C CYS A 157 0.89 -2.94 -3.77
N ARG A 158 0.24 -2.23 -4.70
CA ARG A 158 0.81 -1.08 -5.40
C ARG A 158 1.10 0.08 -4.47
N LEU A 159 0.18 0.36 -3.55
CA LEU A 159 0.24 1.51 -2.66
C LEU A 159 1.13 1.26 -1.45
N PHE A 160 1.49 0.01 -1.11
CA PHE A 160 2.36 -0.26 0.02
C PHE A 160 3.70 0.52 -0.08
N PRO A 161 4.12 1.26 0.99
CA PRO A 161 3.59 1.23 2.35
C PRO A 161 2.57 2.33 2.65
N LEU A 162 2.11 3.08 1.65
CA LEU A 162 1.09 4.12 1.81
C LEU A 162 -0.23 3.51 2.29
N ILE A 163 -0.91 4.27 3.14
CA ILE A 163 -2.25 4.00 3.62
C ILE A 163 -3.10 5.21 3.21
N VAL A 164 -4.21 4.95 2.55
CA VAL A 164 -5.16 5.98 2.13
C VAL A 164 -6.47 5.73 2.87
N LEU A 165 -6.95 6.75 3.58
CA LEU A 165 -8.19 6.68 4.36
C LEU A 165 -9.18 7.70 3.80
N ASP A 166 -10.45 7.31 3.71
CA ASP A 166 -11.56 8.19 3.32
C ASP A 166 -12.40 8.51 4.57
N PHE A 167 -12.40 9.78 4.99
CA PHE A 167 -13.19 10.29 6.13
C PHE A 167 -14.48 10.99 5.64
N GLY A 168 -15.00 10.60 4.48
CA GLY A 168 -16.20 11.18 3.89
C GLY A 168 -15.93 12.46 3.10
N PRO A 169 -16.89 13.39 2.95
CA PRO A 169 -17.03 14.36 1.85
C PRO A 169 -15.74 15.09 1.41
N GLY A 170 -14.93 14.40 0.59
CA GLY A 170 -13.65 14.90 0.06
C GLY A 170 -12.46 14.87 1.04
N ARG A 171 -12.63 14.36 2.27
CA ARG A 171 -11.57 14.29 3.28
C ARG A 171 -10.79 12.99 3.13
N VAL A 172 -9.67 13.07 2.42
CA VAL A 172 -8.75 11.95 2.28
C VAL A 172 -7.49 12.19 3.09
N VAL A 173 -7.11 11.19 3.87
CA VAL A 173 -5.83 11.16 4.59
C VAL A 173 -4.87 10.21 3.88
N LEU A 174 -3.65 10.68 3.66
CA LEU A 174 -2.52 9.90 3.20
C LEU A 174 -1.52 9.74 4.36
N THR A 175 -1.34 8.50 4.80
CA THR A 175 -0.30 8.11 5.76
C THR A 175 0.48 6.91 5.22
N LEU A 176 1.27 6.25 6.05
CA LEU A 176 2.04 5.06 5.69
C LEU A 176 2.10 4.06 6.84
N VAL A 177 2.52 2.84 6.56
CA VAL A 177 2.89 1.85 7.58
C VAL A 177 4.11 2.35 8.34
N SER A 178 3.90 2.75 9.59
CA SER A 178 4.90 3.35 10.46
C SER A 178 4.74 2.88 11.90
N LYS A 179 5.58 3.38 12.81
CA LYS A 179 5.47 3.07 14.24
C LYS A 179 4.11 3.50 14.82
N SER A 180 3.48 4.52 14.24
CA SER A 180 2.22 5.08 14.74
C SER A 180 0.96 4.42 14.14
N THR A 181 1.08 3.72 13.01
CA THR A 181 -0.07 3.19 12.26
C THR A 181 -0.10 1.67 12.16
N TRP A 182 1.01 0.95 12.37
CA TRP A 182 1.06 -0.49 12.07
C TRP A 182 0.03 -1.33 12.86
N ARG A 183 -0.26 -0.94 14.11
CA ARG A 183 -1.30 -1.60 14.93
C ARG A 183 -2.70 -1.34 14.41
N LEU A 184 -2.96 -0.13 13.92
CA LEU A 184 -4.26 0.23 13.34
C LEU A 184 -4.55 -0.55 12.05
N MET A 185 -3.50 -1.02 11.38
CA MET A 185 -3.61 -1.87 10.19
C MET A 185 -3.64 -3.37 10.49
N GLY A 186 -3.62 -3.79 11.77
CA GLY A 186 -3.45 -5.21 12.14
C GLY A 186 -2.13 -5.82 11.63
N GLY A 187 -1.14 -4.98 11.32
CA GLY A 187 0.11 -5.39 10.68
C GLY A 187 1.22 -5.74 11.68
N TYR A 188 2.47 -5.70 11.21
CA TYR A 188 3.66 -5.84 12.05
C TYR A 188 4.43 -4.53 12.15
N PRO A 189 5.31 -4.37 13.16
CA PRO A 189 6.15 -3.19 13.26
C PRO A 189 6.94 -2.94 11.97
N PRO A 190 7.11 -1.67 11.54
CA PRO A 190 7.81 -1.32 10.29
C PRO A 190 9.24 -1.88 10.24
N GLY A 191 9.87 -2.03 11.43
CA GLY A 191 11.18 -2.65 11.63
C GLY A 191 11.35 -4.06 11.09
N ARG A 192 10.25 -4.76 10.75
CA ARG A 192 10.30 -6.10 10.17
C ARG A 192 10.33 -6.10 8.65
N TYR A 193 10.08 -4.97 7.99
CA TYR A 193 10.04 -4.90 6.53
C TYR A 193 11.35 -4.31 5.99
N PRO A 194 12.18 -5.07 5.26
CA PRO A 194 13.45 -4.57 4.73
C PRO A 194 13.30 -3.34 3.82
N CYS A 195 12.17 -3.26 3.11
CA CYS A 195 11.82 -2.14 2.26
C CYS A 195 11.52 -0.84 3.02
N LEU A 196 11.42 -0.86 4.36
CA LEU A 196 11.14 0.31 5.21
C LEU A 196 12.28 0.66 6.18
N THR A 197 13.27 -0.20 6.35
CA THR A 197 14.28 -0.05 7.41
C THR A 197 15.67 0.27 6.90
N GLU A 198 15.93 0.04 5.61
CA GLU A 198 17.25 0.17 5.03
C GLU A 198 17.60 1.67 4.82
N PRO A 199 18.63 2.22 5.50
CA PRO A 199 18.95 3.64 5.42
C PRO A 199 19.41 4.10 4.03
N SER A 200 19.95 3.18 3.23
CA SER A 200 20.42 3.45 1.87
C SER A 200 19.29 3.60 0.84
N LEU A 201 18.04 3.30 1.20
CA LEU A 201 16.90 3.42 0.29
C LEU A 201 16.60 4.89 -0.05
N PRO A 202 16.06 5.19 -1.24
CA PRO A 202 15.64 6.55 -1.58
C PRO A 202 14.48 7.05 -0.69
N PRO A 203 14.28 8.38 -0.59
CA PRO A 203 13.07 8.94 -0.01
C PRO A 203 11.81 8.35 -0.63
N LEU A 204 10.80 8.06 0.18
CA LEU A 204 9.55 7.43 -0.27
C LEU A 204 8.86 8.25 -1.36
N VAL A 205 8.87 9.58 -1.22
CA VAL A 205 8.22 10.50 -2.18
C VAL A 205 8.84 10.38 -3.57
N GLU A 206 10.13 10.06 -3.65
CA GLU A 206 10.84 9.84 -4.92
C GLU A 206 10.54 8.46 -5.49
N SER A 207 10.67 7.41 -4.67
CA SER A 207 10.48 6.03 -5.12
C SER A 207 9.04 5.70 -5.49
N MET A 208 8.07 6.37 -4.87
CA MET A 208 6.64 6.22 -5.15
C MET A 208 6.06 7.39 -5.95
N LYS A 209 6.89 8.22 -6.57
CA LYS A 209 6.44 9.40 -7.33
C LYS A 209 5.33 9.07 -8.33
N GLY A 210 5.50 8.00 -9.12
CA GLY A 210 4.53 7.58 -10.11
C GLY A 210 3.19 7.15 -9.50
N ASP A 211 3.23 6.47 -8.35
CA ASP A 211 2.03 6.00 -7.65
C ASP A 211 1.31 7.14 -6.94
N LEU A 212 2.05 8.07 -6.33
CA LEU A 212 1.52 9.30 -5.73
C LEU A 212 0.84 10.19 -6.78
N ASP A 213 1.50 10.43 -7.91
CA ASP A 213 0.93 11.21 -9.01
C ASP A 213 -0.26 10.50 -9.66
N TRP A 214 -0.22 9.17 -9.77
CA TRP A 214 -1.37 8.40 -10.24
C TRP A 214 -2.54 8.49 -9.26
N ALA A 215 -2.28 8.41 -7.95
CA ALA A 215 -3.28 8.36 -6.89
C ALA A 215 -3.97 9.71 -6.67
N PHE A 216 -3.25 10.83 -6.71
CA PHE A 216 -3.78 12.15 -6.33
C PHE A 216 -3.72 13.18 -7.46
N GLY A 217 -3.13 12.83 -8.61
CA GLY A 217 -3.01 13.68 -9.79
C GLY A 217 -1.58 14.16 -10.05
N LYS A 218 -1.28 14.42 -11.33
CA LYS A 218 0.06 14.77 -11.80
C LYS A 218 0.67 15.93 -11.02
N GLY A 219 1.86 15.72 -10.48
CA GLY A 219 2.62 16.68 -9.70
C GLY A 219 2.31 16.71 -8.20
N PHE A 220 1.47 15.80 -7.69
CA PHE A 220 1.25 15.65 -6.25
C PHE A 220 2.54 15.30 -5.51
N ALA A 221 3.31 14.34 -6.02
CA ALA A 221 4.57 13.94 -5.39
C ALA A 221 5.56 15.11 -5.27
N ARG A 222 5.60 15.98 -6.28
CA ARG A 222 6.43 17.20 -6.26
C ARG A 222 5.91 18.25 -5.28
N ALA A 223 4.58 18.37 -5.11
CA ALA A 223 4.02 19.25 -4.10
C ALA A 223 4.35 18.74 -2.69
N LEU A 224 4.28 17.42 -2.50
CA LEU A 224 4.66 16.74 -1.26
C LEU A 224 6.15 16.91 -0.93
N ALA A 225 7.05 16.76 -1.90
CA ALA A 225 8.48 16.94 -1.67
C ALA A 225 8.89 18.38 -1.27
N LYS A 226 7.98 19.37 -1.42
CA LYS A 226 8.22 20.79 -1.12
C LYS A 226 7.60 21.26 0.21
N SER A 227 6.77 20.43 0.84
CA SER A 227 6.05 20.77 2.09
C SER A 227 6.87 20.42 3.33
#